data_AF-A0A961CEU7-F1
#
_entry.id   AF-A0A961CEU7-F1
#
_cell.length_a   1.000
_cell.length_b   1.000
_cell.length_c   1.000
_cell.angle_alpha   90.00
_cell.angle_beta   90.00
_cell.angle_gamma   90.00
#
_symmetry.space_group_name_H-M   'P 1'
#
loop_
_entity.id
_entity.type
_entity.pdbx_description
1 polymer ?
#
loop_
_entity_poly.entity_id
_entity_poly.type
_entity_poly.pdbx_seq_one_letter_code
_entity_poly.pdbx_strand_id
1 'polypeptide(L)'
;AGLVTMRADGNFRRYRVDRRALDAVLPLLAASSERWRVADDVPERAHAEARLSTWITVAVELPGWSQADAFEALTDGDRYSAWLGAPVSIVDGRFSAEMEWGTTVRGRYEVIAPPELIAMRWDFEDDEVPLPGRALVGYLRCSLIDGGAGVEVHQRANDATETEYLATAWRTVLGRLAAYAEANPPGAPGRRRPRRAKRAT
;
A
#
# COMPACT_ATOMS: atom_id res chain seq x y z
N ALA A 1 -41.95 3.92 15.05
CA ALA A 1 -41.48 3.66 13.67
C ALA A 1 -41.30 2.16 13.34
N GLY A 2 -41.54 1.20 14.25
CA GLY A 2 -41.41 -0.24 13.92
C GLY A 2 -39.99 -0.73 13.59
N LEU A 3 -39.02 0.17 13.49
CA LEU A 3 -37.64 -0.10 13.08
C LEU A 3 -36.90 -1.06 14.00
N VAL A 4 -37.23 -1.05 15.29
CA VAL A 4 -36.59 -1.92 16.26
C VAL A 4 -37.67 -2.45 17.20
N THR A 5 -37.65 -3.76 17.41
CA THR A 5 -38.36 -4.40 18.50
C THR A 5 -37.38 -4.63 19.65
N MET A 6 -37.81 -4.30 20.86
CA MET A 6 -37.01 -4.49 22.07
C MET A 6 -37.66 -5.57 22.92
N ARG A 7 -36.85 -6.52 23.39
CA ARG A 7 -37.27 -7.53 24.36
C ARG A 7 -36.30 -7.51 25.55
N ALA A 8 -36.87 -7.49 26.75
CA ALA A 8 -36.11 -7.69 27.98
C ALA A 8 -35.87 -9.20 28.21
N ASP A 9 -34.63 -9.55 28.56
CA ASP A 9 -34.21 -10.90 28.95
C ASP A 9 -33.37 -10.77 30.24
N GLY A 10 -34.05 -10.86 31.39
CA GLY A 10 -33.49 -10.50 32.68
C GLY A 10 -33.09 -9.02 32.75
N ASN A 11 -31.83 -8.75 33.11
CA ASN A 11 -31.25 -7.40 33.16
C ASN A 11 -30.78 -6.89 31.78
N PHE A 12 -30.86 -7.71 30.73
CA PHE A 12 -30.42 -7.33 29.39
C PHE A 12 -31.60 -6.91 28.53
N ARG A 13 -31.37 -5.90 27.69
CA ARG A 13 -32.31 -5.50 26.64
C ARG A 13 -31.75 -5.94 25.30
N ARG A 14 -32.46 -6.83 24.61
CA ARG A 14 -32.13 -7.23 23.24
C ARG A 14 -32.95 -6.40 22.28
N TYR A 15 -32.27 -5.77 21.33
CA TYR A 15 -32.86 -4.97 20.27
C TYR A 15 -32.73 -5.74 18.98
N ARG A 16 -33.84 -5.96 18.28
CA ARG A 16 -33.87 -6.58 16.96
C ARG A 16 -34.41 -5.58 15.96
N VAL A 17 -33.58 -5.25 14.98
CA VAL A 17 -33.97 -4.38 13.88
C VAL A 17 -34.91 -5.11 12.93
N ASP A 18 -35.97 -4.44 12.50
CA ASP A 18 -36.71 -4.83 11.31
C ASP A 18 -35.94 -4.33 10.10
N ARG A 19 -35.24 -5.26 9.45
CA ARG A 19 -34.34 -4.96 8.34
C ARG A 19 -35.09 -4.37 7.15
N ARG A 20 -36.32 -4.82 6.88
CA ARG A 20 -37.14 -4.31 5.78
C ARG A 20 -37.58 -2.87 6.04
N ALA A 21 -37.94 -2.55 7.27
CA ALA A 21 -38.29 -1.18 7.66
C ALA A 21 -37.05 -0.26 7.62
N LEU A 22 -35.88 -0.74 8.05
CA LEU A 22 -34.63 0.01 7.98
C LEU A 22 -34.20 0.29 6.54
N ASP A 23 -34.23 -0.73 5.67
CA ASP A 23 -33.83 -0.61 4.27
C ASP A 23 -34.73 0.37 3.49
N ALA A 24 -36.00 0.53 3.90
CA ALA A 24 -36.91 1.53 3.34
C ALA A 24 -36.61 2.98 3.78
N VAL A 25 -35.98 3.15 4.95
CA VAL A 25 -35.66 4.48 5.53
C VAL A 25 -34.26 4.95 5.15
N LEU A 26 -33.32 4.03 4.93
CA LEU A 26 -31.92 4.37 4.59
C LEU A 26 -31.80 5.30 3.35
N PRO A 27 -32.52 5.09 2.25
CA PRO A 27 -32.50 6.00 1.10
C PRO A 27 -33.03 7.40 1.43
N LEU A 28 -34.05 7.51 2.31
CA LEU A 28 -34.64 8.79 2.73
C LEU A 28 -33.69 9.59 3.62
N LEU A 29 -32.91 8.91 4.46
CA LEU A 29 -31.81 9.53 5.17
C LEU A 29 -30.76 9.99 4.15
N ALA A 30 -30.29 9.10 3.28
CA ALA A 30 -29.25 9.39 2.29
C ALA A 30 -29.62 10.53 1.30
N ALA A 31 -30.91 10.78 1.06
CA ALA A 31 -31.40 11.78 0.11
C ALA A 31 -31.39 13.23 0.62
N SER A 32 -31.21 13.48 1.93
CA SER A 32 -31.20 14.84 2.47
C SER A 32 -29.79 15.43 2.48
N SER A 33 -29.50 16.28 1.48
CA SER A 33 -28.35 17.20 1.48
C SER A 33 -28.46 18.29 2.54
N GLU A 34 -29.66 18.52 3.09
CA GLU A 34 -29.95 19.54 4.10
C GLU A 34 -29.34 19.25 5.49
N ARG A 35 -28.76 18.05 5.68
CA ARG A 35 -28.01 17.70 6.91
C ARG A 35 -26.67 18.42 7.04
N TRP A 36 -26.17 18.98 5.94
CA TRP A 36 -24.91 19.69 5.89
C TRP A 36 -25.19 21.16 5.56
N ARG A 37 -25.00 22.05 6.53
CA ARG A 37 -24.91 23.48 6.24
C ARG A 37 -23.46 23.77 5.91
N VAL A 38 -23.22 24.31 4.71
CA VAL A 38 -21.91 24.89 4.39
C VAL A 38 -21.69 26.01 5.40
N ALA A 39 -20.60 25.93 6.14
CA ALA A 39 -20.16 27.06 6.96
C ALA A 39 -19.63 28.12 5.99
N ASP A 40 -20.49 29.03 5.55
CA ASP A 40 -20.06 30.23 4.85
C ASP A 40 -19.43 31.19 5.88
N ASP A 41 -18.47 32.01 5.45
CA ASP A 41 -17.74 32.99 6.28
C ASP A 41 -16.89 32.42 7.44
N VAL A 42 -15.95 31.52 7.12
CA VAL A 42 -14.89 31.07 8.05
C VAL A 42 -13.58 31.79 7.67
N PRO A 43 -13.16 32.87 8.35
CA PRO A 43 -11.96 33.65 8.01
C PRO A 43 -10.68 32.82 7.93
N GLU A 44 -10.61 31.75 8.72
CA GLU A 44 -9.48 30.82 8.78
C GLU A 44 -9.21 30.13 7.43
N ARG A 45 -10.21 30.03 6.54
CA ARG A 45 -10.03 29.50 5.19
C ARG A 45 -9.08 30.34 4.35
N ALA A 46 -8.96 31.64 4.61
CA ALA A 46 -7.99 32.49 3.91
C ALA A 46 -6.54 32.14 4.26
N HIS A 47 -6.30 31.41 5.35
CA HIS A 47 -4.95 31.01 5.78
C HIS A 47 -4.49 29.67 5.22
N ALA A 48 -5.34 28.93 4.50
CA ALA A 48 -5.00 27.60 4.00
C ALA A 48 -5.56 27.35 2.60
N GLU A 49 -4.73 26.74 1.74
CA GLU A 49 -5.18 26.18 0.48
C GLU A 49 -5.46 24.68 0.67
N ALA A 50 -6.63 24.24 0.23
CA ALA A 50 -6.96 22.82 0.14
C ALA A 50 -6.94 22.39 -1.33
N ARG A 51 -6.29 21.26 -1.60
CA ARG A 51 -6.33 20.61 -2.91
C ARG A 51 -6.77 19.17 -2.74
N LEU A 52 -7.60 18.70 -3.66
CA LEU A 52 -7.96 17.29 -3.75
C LEU A 52 -6.89 16.55 -4.57
N SER A 53 -6.55 15.35 -4.13
CA SER A 53 -5.60 14.48 -4.81
C SER A 53 -6.03 13.03 -4.62
N THR A 54 -5.85 12.21 -5.66
CA THR A 54 -6.15 10.78 -5.61
C THR A 54 -4.95 10.01 -5.08
N TRP A 55 -5.20 9.12 -4.12
CA TRP A 55 -4.20 8.22 -3.54
C TRP A 55 -4.70 6.78 -3.62
N ILE A 56 -3.82 5.91 -4.11
CA ILE A 56 -4.01 4.47 -4.14
C ILE A 56 -3.32 3.90 -2.91
N THR A 57 -4.02 3.04 -2.18
CA THR A 57 -3.40 2.24 -1.11
C THR A 57 -3.41 0.78 -1.52
N VAL A 58 -2.24 0.14 -1.54
CA VAL A 58 -2.10 -1.31 -1.73
C VAL A 58 -1.36 -1.87 -0.53
N ALA A 59 -1.86 -2.96 0.05
CA ALA A 59 -1.33 -3.52 1.28
C ALA A 59 -1.15 -5.03 1.18
N VAL A 60 -0.13 -5.54 1.86
CA VAL A 60 0.08 -6.97 2.10
C VAL A 60 0.51 -7.22 3.54
N GLU A 61 0.19 -8.40 4.04
CA GLU A 61 0.63 -8.89 5.35
C GLU A 61 1.70 -9.98 5.13
N LEU A 62 2.71 -9.98 5.98
CA LEU A 62 3.87 -10.88 5.94
C LEU A 62 3.93 -11.67 7.25
N PRO A 63 3.24 -12.81 7.37
CA PRO A 63 3.22 -13.61 8.59
C PRO A 63 4.62 -14.08 9.00
N GLY A 64 4.92 -14.00 10.30
CA GLY A 64 6.21 -14.40 10.89
C GLY A 64 7.35 -13.41 10.65
N TRP A 65 7.23 -12.48 9.70
CA TRP A 65 8.25 -11.47 9.44
C TRP A 65 8.24 -10.39 10.51
N SER A 66 9.42 -9.88 10.86
CA SER A 66 9.52 -8.66 11.67
C SER A 66 9.31 -7.42 10.80
N GLN A 67 8.87 -6.32 11.43
CA GLN A 67 8.76 -5.03 10.75
C GLN A 67 10.11 -4.57 10.16
N ALA A 68 11.21 -4.85 10.86
CA ALA A 68 12.56 -4.53 10.40
C ALA A 68 12.95 -5.35 9.16
N ASP A 69 12.63 -6.66 9.12
CA ASP A 69 12.89 -7.49 7.94
C ASP A 69 12.10 -7.04 6.72
N ALA A 70 10.84 -6.65 6.93
CA ALA A 70 9.99 -6.09 5.88
C ALA A 70 10.56 -4.77 5.33
N PHE A 71 11.05 -3.90 6.21
CA PHE A 71 11.69 -2.64 5.83
C PHE A 71 13.02 -2.87 5.09
N GLU A 72 13.86 -3.79 5.59
CA GLU A 72 15.14 -4.14 4.97
C GLU A 72 14.93 -4.77 3.59
N ALA A 73 13.87 -5.57 3.40
CA ALA A 73 13.53 -6.11 2.08
C ALA A 73 13.22 -5.03 1.02
N LEU A 74 12.85 -3.82 1.44
CA LEU A 74 12.57 -2.68 0.55
C LEU A 74 13.76 -1.74 0.37
N THR A 75 14.83 -1.89 1.15
CA THR A 75 15.96 -0.94 1.20
C THR A 75 17.32 -1.58 0.95
N ASP A 76 17.43 -2.89 1.11
CA ASP A 76 18.61 -3.69 0.73
C ASP A 76 18.45 -4.22 -0.70
N GLY A 77 19.39 -3.88 -1.58
CA GLY A 77 19.29 -4.21 -3.01
C GLY A 77 19.30 -5.71 -3.30
N ASP A 78 20.04 -6.51 -2.52
CA ASP A 78 20.12 -7.96 -2.70
C ASP A 78 18.81 -8.63 -2.28
N ARG A 79 18.26 -8.23 -1.12
CA ARG A 79 16.95 -8.71 -0.66
C ARG A 79 15.83 -8.27 -1.60
N TYR A 80 15.86 -7.01 -2.04
CA TYR A 80 14.88 -6.49 -3.00
C TYR A 80 14.92 -7.31 -4.29
N SER A 81 16.12 -7.53 -4.85
CA SER A 81 16.29 -8.36 -6.04
C SER A 81 15.73 -9.77 -5.86
N ALA A 82 15.96 -10.39 -4.70
CA ALA A 82 15.56 -11.76 -4.43
C ALA A 82 14.04 -11.97 -4.47
N TRP A 83 13.26 -11.06 -3.87
CA TRP A 83 11.80 -11.20 -3.87
C TRP A 83 11.14 -10.61 -5.13
N LEU A 84 11.72 -9.56 -5.71
CA LEU A 84 11.18 -8.95 -6.91
C LEU A 84 11.34 -9.84 -8.14
N GLY A 85 12.38 -10.70 -8.14
CA GLY A 85 12.72 -11.57 -9.27
C GLY A 85 13.47 -10.85 -10.39
N ALA A 86 13.94 -9.62 -10.15
CA ALA A 86 14.66 -8.79 -11.10
C ALA A 86 15.85 -8.12 -10.41
N PRO A 87 16.95 -7.81 -11.12
CA PRO A 87 18.06 -7.07 -10.53
C PRO A 87 17.62 -5.68 -10.06
N VAL A 88 17.88 -5.38 -8.79
CA VAL A 88 17.67 -4.08 -8.16
C VAL A 88 19.02 -3.52 -7.73
N SER A 89 19.33 -2.30 -8.18
CA SER A 89 20.49 -1.54 -7.73
C SER A 89 20.02 -0.42 -6.81
N ILE A 90 20.65 -0.28 -5.63
CA ILE A 90 20.40 0.83 -4.70
C ILE A 90 21.76 1.45 -4.35
N VAL A 91 21.99 2.69 -4.81
CA VAL A 91 23.26 3.42 -4.61
C VAL A 91 22.94 4.85 -4.20
N ASP A 92 23.45 5.28 -3.03
CA ASP A 92 23.23 6.62 -2.48
C ASP A 92 21.75 7.06 -2.48
N GLY A 93 20.87 6.13 -2.10
CA GLY A 93 19.42 6.34 -2.05
C GLY A 93 18.73 6.42 -3.41
N ARG A 94 19.44 6.22 -4.53
CA ARG A 94 18.84 6.01 -5.85
C ARG A 94 18.63 4.53 -6.08
N PHE A 95 17.44 4.17 -6.55
CA PHE A 95 17.13 2.79 -6.91
C PHE A 95 16.81 2.66 -8.40
N SER A 96 17.13 1.51 -8.97
CA SER A 96 16.73 1.15 -10.33
C SER A 96 16.48 -0.34 -10.43
N ALA A 97 15.50 -0.73 -11.23
CA ALA A 97 15.21 -2.13 -11.51
C ALA A 97 14.69 -2.28 -12.95
N GLU A 98 15.21 -3.27 -13.66
CA GLU A 98 14.75 -3.64 -15.00
C GLU A 98 13.78 -4.81 -14.87
N MET A 99 12.50 -4.60 -15.18
CA MET A 99 11.49 -5.65 -15.11
C MET A 99 11.67 -6.65 -16.26
N GLU A 100 11.20 -7.89 -16.07
CA GLU A 100 11.33 -8.99 -17.04
C GLU A 100 10.75 -8.68 -18.43
N TRP A 101 9.84 -7.72 -18.52
CA TRP A 101 9.19 -7.27 -19.76
C TRP A 101 9.85 -6.01 -20.35
N GLY A 102 11.08 -5.67 -19.94
CA GLY A 102 11.90 -4.60 -20.55
C GLY A 102 11.68 -3.20 -19.97
N THR A 103 10.67 -3.01 -19.11
CA THR A 103 10.43 -1.71 -18.48
C THR A 103 11.43 -1.44 -17.37
N THR A 104 12.18 -0.34 -17.49
CA THR A 104 13.06 0.15 -16.43
C THR A 104 12.32 1.11 -15.51
N VAL A 105 12.34 0.80 -14.21
CA VAL A 105 11.90 1.67 -13.14
C VAL A 105 13.13 2.27 -12.48
N ARG A 106 13.12 3.58 -12.24
CA ARG A 106 14.19 4.26 -11.50
C ARG A 106 13.59 5.28 -10.55
N GLY A 107 14.32 5.59 -9.49
CA GLY A 107 13.85 6.53 -8.51
C GLY A 107 14.88 6.89 -7.45
N ARG A 108 14.41 7.65 -6.47
CA ARG A 108 15.17 8.11 -5.32
C ARG A 108 14.32 8.01 -4.08
N TYR A 109 14.90 7.43 -3.02
CA TYR A 109 14.42 7.58 -1.66
C TYR A 109 14.73 9.00 -1.19
N GLU A 110 13.69 9.81 -1.04
CA GLU A 110 13.76 11.17 -0.51
C GLU A 110 13.81 11.15 1.02
N VAL A 111 13.13 10.19 1.64
CA VAL A 111 13.15 9.96 3.09
C VAL A 111 13.25 8.46 3.35
N ILE A 112 14.13 8.09 4.27
CA ILE A 112 14.23 6.74 4.83
C ILE A 112 14.19 6.90 6.35
N ALA A 113 13.13 6.42 6.99
CA ALA A 113 12.94 6.47 8.44
C ALA A 113 12.66 5.05 8.94
N PRO A 114 13.72 4.26 9.21
CA PRO A 114 13.57 2.88 9.64
C PRO A 114 12.91 2.76 11.03
N PRO A 115 12.14 1.69 11.28
CA PRO A 115 11.73 0.64 10.34
C PRO A 115 10.35 0.94 9.70
N GLU A 116 9.92 2.20 9.63
CA GLU A 116 8.50 2.53 9.43
C GLU A 116 8.17 3.11 8.07
N LEU A 117 8.99 4.01 7.53
CA LEU A 117 8.58 4.86 6.41
C LEU A 117 9.69 5.04 5.37
N ILE A 118 9.30 4.92 4.11
CA ILE A 118 10.11 5.32 2.96
C ILE A 118 9.26 6.28 2.11
N ALA A 119 9.78 7.47 1.82
CA ALA A 119 9.19 8.36 0.83
C ALA A 119 10.07 8.37 -0.42
N MET A 120 9.46 8.25 -1.59
CA MET A 120 10.20 8.15 -2.84
C MET A 120 9.60 8.95 -3.98
N ARG A 121 10.48 9.37 -4.87
CA ARG A 121 10.15 9.85 -6.20
C ARG A 121 10.69 8.87 -7.22
N TRP A 122 9.88 8.51 -8.21
CA TRP A 122 10.25 7.47 -9.17
C TRP A 122 9.56 7.67 -10.51
N ASP A 123 10.12 7.14 -11.57
CA ASP A 123 9.53 7.17 -12.91
C ASP A 123 9.81 5.87 -13.66
N PHE A 124 9.14 5.74 -14.79
CA PHE A 124 9.47 4.75 -15.80
C PHE A 124 10.39 5.44 -16.83
N GLU A 125 11.46 4.78 -17.24
CA GLU A 125 12.35 5.29 -18.29
C GLU A 125 11.75 5.08 -19.70
N ASP A 126 10.74 4.23 -19.80
CA ASP A 126 10.18 3.73 -21.06
C ASP A 126 8.97 4.56 -21.52
N ASP A 127 9.03 5.07 -22.76
CA ASP A 127 7.95 5.80 -23.44
C ASP A 127 6.73 4.91 -23.75
N GLU A 128 6.87 3.58 -23.68
CA GLU A 128 5.76 2.62 -23.83
C GLU A 128 4.85 2.55 -22.60
N VAL A 129 5.25 3.15 -21.47
CA VAL A 129 4.40 3.23 -20.29
C VAL A 129 3.32 4.30 -20.50
N PRO A 130 2.03 4.00 -20.31
CA PRO A 130 0.92 4.93 -20.55
C PRO A 130 0.79 6.01 -19.46
N LEU A 131 1.91 6.38 -18.83
CA LEU A 131 1.99 7.46 -17.86
C LEU A 131 2.81 8.61 -18.43
N PRO A 132 2.47 9.87 -18.14
CA PRO A 132 3.30 10.99 -18.54
C PRO A 132 4.72 10.81 -17.98
N GLY A 133 5.76 11.07 -18.78
CA GLY A 133 7.18 10.98 -18.41
C GLY A 133 7.59 11.98 -17.31
N ARG A 134 7.10 11.75 -16.09
CA ARG A 134 7.30 12.60 -14.92
C ARG A 134 7.57 11.75 -13.69
N ALA A 135 8.20 12.36 -12.70
CA ALA A 135 8.37 11.75 -11.39
C ALA A 135 7.02 11.56 -10.67
N LEU A 136 6.72 10.31 -10.36
CA LEU A 136 5.66 9.84 -9.48
C LEU A 136 6.09 9.95 -8.01
N VAL A 137 5.13 10.11 -7.10
CA VAL A 137 5.37 10.18 -5.65
C VAL A 137 4.71 8.99 -4.97
N GLY A 138 5.50 8.23 -4.21
CA GLY A 138 5.02 7.10 -3.44
C GLY A 138 5.55 7.12 -2.01
N TYR A 139 4.76 6.58 -1.08
CA TYR A 139 5.16 6.29 0.29
C TYR A 139 5.01 4.81 0.56
N LEU A 140 6.01 4.19 1.16
CA LEU A 140 5.94 2.83 1.68
C LEU A 140 5.91 2.90 3.20
N ARG A 141 4.96 2.20 3.80
CA ARG A 141 4.83 2.09 5.25
C ARG A 141 4.97 0.63 5.66
N CYS A 142 5.86 0.37 6.60
CA CYS A 142 5.99 -0.93 7.27
C CYS A 142 5.43 -0.79 8.68
N SER A 143 4.55 -1.69 9.09
CA SER A 143 3.95 -1.72 10.42
C SER A 143 4.13 -3.07 11.09
N LEU A 144 4.18 -3.07 12.42
CA LEU A 144 4.02 -4.30 13.18
C LEU A 144 2.53 -4.67 13.21
N ILE A 145 2.22 -5.93 12.92
CA ILE A 145 0.86 -6.50 13.04
C ILE A 145 0.91 -7.74 13.94
N ASP A 146 -0.25 -8.26 14.32
CA ASP A 146 -0.30 -9.48 15.12
C ASP A 146 0.29 -10.66 14.32
N GLY A 147 1.33 -11.29 14.88
CA GLY A 147 2.00 -12.43 14.26
C GLY A 147 2.82 -12.12 12.99
N GLY A 148 3.12 -10.86 12.65
CA GLY A 148 3.94 -10.54 11.47
C GLY A 148 4.18 -9.05 11.22
N ALA A 149 4.41 -8.70 9.96
CA ALA A 149 4.56 -7.31 9.51
C ALA A 149 3.56 -6.95 8.41
N GLY A 150 3.09 -5.70 8.39
CA GLY A 150 2.31 -5.13 7.29
C GLY A 150 3.18 -4.25 6.40
N VAL A 151 2.96 -4.31 5.09
CA VAL A 151 3.57 -3.39 4.12
C VAL A 151 2.47 -2.73 3.29
N GLU A 152 2.46 -1.40 3.28
CA GLU A 152 1.50 -0.59 2.54
C GLU A 152 2.23 0.37 1.60
N VAL A 153 1.72 0.50 0.37
CA VAL A 153 2.09 1.57 -0.56
C VAL A 153 0.97 2.58 -0.61
N HIS A 154 1.30 3.86 -0.43
CA HIS A 154 0.44 4.98 -0.79
C HIS A 154 1.02 5.66 -2.03
N GLN A 155 0.34 5.51 -3.15
CA GLN A 155 0.77 6.04 -4.44
C GLN A 155 -0.15 7.17 -4.88
N ARG A 156 0.41 8.34 -5.18
CA ARG A 156 -0.38 9.43 -5.77
C ARG A 156 -0.67 9.13 -7.24
N ALA A 157 -1.90 9.42 -7.67
CA ALA A 157 -2.33 9.41 -9.05
C ALA A 157 -3.04 10.73 -9.40
N ASN A 158 -2.98 11.16 -10.65
CA ASN A 158 -3.60 12.41 -11.11
C ASN A 158 -4.91 12.18 -11.86
N ASP A 159 -5.14 11.00 -12.43
CA ASP A 159 -6.39 10.66 -13.10
C ASP A 159 -6.76 9.17 -12.92
N ALA A 160 -7.93 8.79 -13.44
CA ALA A 160 -8.46 7.44 -13.30
C ALA A 160 -7.60 6.39 -14.03
N THR A 161 -7.05 6.72 -15.20
CA THR A 161 -6.21 5.80 -15.98
C THR A 161 -4.91 5.49 -15.23
N GLU A 162 -4.24 6.52 -14.70
CA GLU A 162 -3.06 6.37 -13.85
C GLU A 162 -3.40 5.61 -12.56
N THR A 163 -4.59 5.85 -11.99
CA THR A 163 -5.06 5.14 -10.80
C THR A 163 -5.15 3.63 -11.05
N GLU A 164 -5.80 3.20 -12.13
CA GLU A 164 -5.96 1.79 -12.47
C GLU A 164 -4.62 1.11 -12.80
N TYR A 165 -3.78 1.79 -13.56
CA TYR A 165 -2.45 1.28 -13.93
C TYR A 165 -1.57 1.08 -12.69
N LEU A 166 -1.40 2.13 -11.86
CA LEU A 166 -0.55 2.08 -10.68
C LEU A 166 -1.09 1.11 -9.62
N ALA A 167 -2.41 0.99 -9.47
CA ALA A 167 -3.01 0.01 -8.57
C ALA A 167 -2.71 -1.42 -9.02
N THR A 168 -2.68 -1.67 -10.33
CA THR A 168 -2.32 -2.99 -10.88
C THR A 168 -0.83 -3.28 -10.72
N ALA A 169 0.04 -2.32 -11.05
CA ALA A 169 1.47 -2.46 -10.90
C ALA A 169 1.86 -2.73 -9.44
N TRP A 170 1.35 -1.94 -8.48
CA TRP A 170 1.65 -2.13 -7.06
C TRP A 170 1.10 -3.43 -6.48
N ARG A 171 -0.08 -3.89 -6.92
CA ARG A 171 -0.58 -5.23 -6.53
C ARG A 171 0.33 -6.35 -7.01
N THR A 172 0.86 -6.25 -8.22
CA THR A 172 1.82 -7.24 -8.74
C THR A 172 3.11 -7.22 -7.92
N VAL A 173 3.68 -6.03 -7.65
CA VAL A 173 4.93 -5.88 -6.90
C VAL A 173 4.79 -6.37 -5.45
N LEU A 174 3.80 -5.86 -4.69
CA LEU A 174 3.61 -6.31 -3.31
C LEU A 174 3.15 -7.78 -3.22
N GLY A 175 2.43 -8.28 -4.23
CA GLY A 175 2.08 -9.70 -4.33
C GLY A 175 3.31 -10.60 -4.44
N ARG A 176 4.35 -10.18 -5.18
CA ARG A 176 5.64 -10.90 -5.24
C ARG A 176 6.33 -10.93 -3.87
N LEU A 177 6.33 -9.81 -3.14
CA LEU A 177 6.88 -9.75 -1.78
C LEU A 177 6.15 -10.73 -0.84
N ALA A 178 4.82 -10.72 -0.85
CA ALA A 178 4.02 -11.63 -0.02
C ALA A 178 4.29 -13.10 -0.35
N ALA A 179 4.32 -13.46 -1.65
CA ALA A 179 4.63 -14.82 -2.10
C ALA A 179 6.05 -15.25 -1.71
N TYR A 180 7.03 -14.34 -1.80
CA TYR A 180 8.40 -14.61 -1.35
C TYR A 180 8.47 -14.86 0.16
N ALA A 181 7.76 -14.04 0.95
CA ALA A 181 7.69 -14.18 2.40
C ALA A 181 7.08 -15.52 2.83
N GLU A 182 6.02 -15.95 2.16
CA GLU A 182 5.38 -17.25 2.38
C GLU A 182 6.34 -18.42 2.03
N ALA A 183 7.08 -18.31 0.92
CA ALA A 183 8.04 -19.32 0.51
C ALA A 183 9.32 -19.35 1.37
N ASN A 184 9.64 -18.26 2.06
CA ASN A 184 10.86 -18.08 2.85
C ASN A 184 10.51 -17.59 4.27
N PRO A 185 9.81 -18.39 5.09
CA PRO A 185 9.47 -17.98 6.43
C PRO A 185 10.73 -17.83 7.29
N PRO A 186 10.81 -16.80 8.16
CA PRO A 186 11.96 -16.61 9.02
C PRO A 186 12.21 -17.82 9.91
N GLY A 187 13.48 -18.23 10.01
CA GLY A 187 13.90 -19.45 10.71
C GLY A 187 13.93 -20.72 9.85
N ALA A 188 13.53 -20.68 8.58
CA ALA A 188 13.76 -21.79 7.66
C ALA A 188 15.27 -21.99 7.41
N PRO A 189 15.81 -23.23 7.49
CA PRO A 189 17.21 -23.49 7.18
C PRO A 189 17.47 -23.15 5.71
N GLY A 190 18.21 -22.05 5.48
CA GLY A 190 18.49 -21.55 4.15
C GLY A 190 19.02 -22.66 3.23
N ARG A 191 18.43 -22.78 2.03
CA ARG A 191 18.96 -23.65 0.98
C ARG A 191 20.42 -23.26 0.73
N ARG A 192 21.35 -24.08 1.22
CA ARG A 192 22.79 -23.92 0.96
C ARG A 192 23.01 -23.89 -0.54
N ARG A 193 23.38 -22.71 -1.07
CA ARG A 193 23.88 -22.57 -2.45
C ARG A 193 25.08 -23.53 -2.61
N PRO A 194 25.09 -24.44 -3.62
CA PRO A 194 26.25 -25.27 -3.86
C PRO A 194 27.46 -24.38 -4.19
N ARG A 195 28.53 -24.53 -3.39
CA ARG A 195 29.77 -23.78 -3.55
C ARG A 195 30.38 -24.14 -4.90
N ARG A 196 30.41 -23.20 -5.84
CA ARG A 196 31.05 -23.37 -7.14
C ARG A 196 32.53 -23.66 -6.91
N ALA A 197 32.98 -24.88 -7.23
CA ALA A 197 34.37 -25.28 -7.10
C ALA A 197 35.23 -24.39 -8.01
N LYS A 198 36.24 -23.73 -7.43
CA LYS A 198 37.30 -23.07 -8.21
C LYS A 198 38.05 -24.14 -8.99
N ARG A 199 38.01 -24.08 -10.33
CA ARG A 199 38.96 -24.82 -11.17
C ARG A 199 40.34 -24.18 -10.97
N ALA A 200 41.27 -24.95 -10.42
CA ALA A 200 42.68 -24.59 -10.41
C ALA A 200 43.20 -24.61 -11.85
N THR A 201 43.94 -23.56 -12.22
CA THR A 201 44.80 -23.53 -13.42
C THR A 201 46.23 -23.61 -12.93
#